data_AF-A0A523XD96-F1
#
_entry.id   AF-A0A523XD96-F1
#
_cell.length_a   1.000
_cell.length_b   1.000
_cell.length_c   1.000
_cell.angle_alpha   90.00
_cell.angle_beta   90.00
_cell.angle_gamma   90.00
#
_symmetry.space_group_name_H-M   'P 1'
#
loop_
_entity.id
_entity.type
_entity.pdbx_description
1 polymer ?
#
loop_
_entity_poly.entity_id
_entity_poly.type
_entity_poly.pdbx_seq_one_letter_code
_entity_poly.pdbx_strand_id
1 'polypeptide(L)' 'MKFLLFACVLLLFATPVFAGPPNVGDPAPDFTLPDTTYTYHSLSDYQWNVVFLNLGTSW' A
#
# COMPACT_ATOMS: atom_id res chain seq x y z
N MET A 1 13.11 30.61 -19.61
CA MET A 1 12.77 30.77 -18.17
C MET A 1 11.33 30.34 -17.85
N LYS A 2 10.30 30.78 -18.60
CA LYS A 2 8.88 30.37 -18.39
C LYS A 2 8.62 28.85 -18.42
N PHE A 3 9.22 28.12 -19.36
CA PHE A 3 9.04 26.65 -19.45
C PHE A 3 9.70 25.87 -18.29
N LEU A 4 10.74 26.43 -17.67
CA LEU A 4 11.44 25.83 -16.54
C LEU A 4 10.58 25.84 -15.27
N LEU A 5 9.81 26.91 -15.06
CA LEU A 5 8.82 27.01 -13.98
C LEU A 5 7.71 25.97 -14.12
N PHE A 6 7.21 25.74 -15.34
CA PHE A 6 6.19 24.72 -15.59
C PHE A 6 6.69 23.30 -15.31
N ALA A 7 7.94 22.99 -15.70
CA ALA A 7 8.54 21.68 -15.43
C ALA A 7 8.71 21.41 -13.92
N CYS A 8 9.12 22.42 -13.13
CA CYS A 8 9.22 22.28 -11.68
C CYS A 8 7.87 22.02 -10.99
N VAL A 9 6.80 22.65 -11.46
CA VAL A 9 5.45 22.42 -10.90
C VAL A 9 4.94 21.01 -11.21
N LEU A 10 5.22 20.49 -12.41
CA LEU A 10 4.80 19.13 -12.79
C LEU A 10 5.51 18.04 -11.95
N LEU A 11 6.79 18.27 -11.59
CA LEU A 11 7.58 17.34 -10.78
C LEU A 11 7.09 17.25 -9.32
N LEU A 12 6.39 18.26 -8.79
CA LEU A 12 5.81 18.22 -7.44
C LEU A 12 4.64 17.24 -7.31
N PHE A 13 3.97 16.89 -8.42
CA PHE A 13 2.88 15.90 -8.43
C PHE A 13 3.36 14.47 -8.69
N ALA A 14 4.65 14.26 -8.96
CA ALA A 14 5.23 12.96 -9.27
C ALA A 14 5.80 12.24 -8.03
N THR A 15 5.59 12.77 -6.83
CA THR A 15 6.05 12.09 -5.61
C THR A 15 5.14 10.91 -5.31
N PRO A 16 5.70 9.69 -5.10
CA PRO A 16 4.90 8.57 -4.63
C PRO A 16 4.33 8.95 -3.27
N VAL A 17 3.01 9.09 -3.20
CA VAL A 17 2.30 9.26 -1.93
C VAL A 17 2.33 7.90 -1.25
N PHE A 18 3.28 7.72 -0.35
CA PHE A 18 3.21 6.62 0.60
C PHE A 18 2.03 6.92 1.52
N ALA A 19 0.98 6.09 1.43
CA ALA A 19 -0.07 6.10 2.42
C ALA A 19 0.56 5.87 3.80
N GLY A 20 0.15 6.68 4.78
CA GLY A 20 0.56 6.49 6.16
C GLY A 20 0.12 5.11 6.69
N PRO A 21 0.62 4.71 7.87
CA PRO A 21 0.12 3.49 8.52
C PRO A 21 -1.40 3.58 8.73
N PRO A 22 -2.13 2.45 8.66
CA PRO A 22 -3.56 2.43 8.93
C PRO A 22 -3.85 2.89 10.37
N ASN A 23 -4.96 3.60 10.57
CA ASN A 23 -5.38 4.03 11.90
C ASN A 23 -6.20 2.95 12.59
N VAL A 24 -6.17 2.95 13.93
CA VAL A 24 -7.02 2.07 14.73
C VAL A 24 -8.49 2.46 14.54
N GLY A 25 -9.32 1.49 14.22
CA GLY A 25 -10.77 1.66 14.04
C GLY A 25 -11.20 1.88 12.58
N ASP A 26 -10.27 2.27 11.71
CA ASP A 26 -10.52 2.29 10.26
C ASP A 26 -10.60 0.85 9.73
N PRO A 27 -11.36 0.59 8.65
CA PRO A 27 -11.27 -0.67 7.93
C PRO A 27 -9.81 -0.97 7.53
N ALA A 28 -9.38 -2.22 7.72
CA ALA A 28 -8.07 -2.64 7.26
C ALA A 28 -7.96 -2.42 5.73
N PRO A 29 -6.84 -1.86 5.23
CA PRO A 29 -6.62 -1.73 3.79
C PRO A 29 -6.67 -3.10 3.12
N ASP A 30 -7.34 -3.17 1.98
CA ASP A 30 -7.33 -4.39 1.19
C ASP A 30 -5.92 -4.62 0.59
N PHE A 31 -5.56 -5.88 0.43
CA PHE A 31 -4.31 -6.29 -0.17
C PHE A 31 -4.51 -7.59 -0.94
N THR A 32 -3.60 -7.86 -1.87
CA THR A 32 -3.53 -9.15 -2.56
C THR A 32 -2.06 -9.50 -2.73
N LEU A 33 -1.62 -10.59 -2.08
CA LEU A 33 -0.22 -10.97 -2.00
C LEU A 33 -0.05 -12.46 -2.33
N PRO A 34 1.03 -12.85 -3.03
CA PRO A 34 1.33 -14.25 -3.26
C PRO A 34 1.94 -14.88 -2.00
N ASP A 35 1.61 -16.15 -1.77
CA ASP A 35 2.32 -17.00 -0.83
C ASP A 35 3.59 -17.62 -1.45
N THR A 36 4.27 -18.51 -0.72
CA THR A 36 5.50 -19.20 -1.16
C THR A 36 5.29 -20.16 -2.32
N THR A 37 4.03 -20.49 -2.65
CA THR A 37 3.64 -21.33 -3.80
C THR A 37 3.14 -20.50 -4.98
N TYR A 38 3.21 -19.17 -4.88
CA TYR A 38 2.63 -18.21 -5.83
C TYR A 38 1.09 -18.26 -5.91
N THR A 39 0.43 -18.83 -4.90
CA THR A 39 -1.02 -18.69 -4.76
C THR A 39 -1.32 -17.32 -4.17
N TYR A 40 -2.19 -16.57 -4.82
CA TYR A 40 -2.57 -15.23 -4.37
C TYR A 40 -3.68 -15.30 -3.33
N HIS A 41 -3.52 -14.53 -2.26
CA HIS A 41 -4.50 -14.37 -1.20
C HIS A 41 -4.85 -12.89 -1.03
N SER A 42 -6.14 -12.62 -0.89
CA SER A 42 -6.69 -11.30 -0.59
C SER A 42 -7.17 -11.21 0.85
N LEU A 43 -7.34 -10.00 1.39
CA LEU A 43 -7.88 -9.84 2.75
C LEU A 43 -9.30 -10.46 2.87
N SER A 44 -10.09 -10.37 1.80
CA SER A 44 -11.44 -10.96 1.73
C SER A 44 -11.46 -12.48 1.90
N ASP A 45 -10.38 -13.18 1.60
CA ASP A 45 -10.31 -14.64 1.78
C ASP A 45 -10.39 -15.05 3.26
N TYR A 46 -10.09 -14.10 4.16
CA TYR A 46 -10.12 -14.28 5.61
C TYR A 46 -11.36 -13.67 6.27
N GLN A 47 -12.42 -13.38 5.50
CA GLN A 47 -13.64 -12.77 6.03
C GLN A 47 -14.17 -13.52 7.27
N TRP A 48 -14.66 -12.75 8.25
CA TRP A 48 -15.20 -13.25 9.53
C TRP A 48 -14.16 -13.81 10.51
N ASN A 49 -12.88 -13.67 10.22
CA ASN A 49 -11.79 -14.02 11.13
C ASN A 49 -11.09 -12.77 11.69
N VAL A 50 -10.52 -12.91 12.89
CA VAL A 50 -9.53 -11.95 13.38
C VAL A 50 -8.18 -12.30 12.74
N VAL A 51 -7.61 -11.34 12.02
CA VAL A 51 -6.34 -11.52 11.28
C VAL A 51 -5.23 -10.76 11.98
N PHE A 52 -4.08 -11.42 12.18
CA PHE A 52 -2.85 -10.79 12.65
C PHE A 52 -1.83 -10.76 11.49
N LEU A 53 -1.40 -9.56 11.10
CA LEU A 53 -0.37 -9.37 10.08
C LEU A 53 1.00 -9.23 10.75
N ASN A 54 1.89 -10.20 10.50
CA ASN A 54 3.29 -10.11 10.89
C ASN A 54 4.11 -9.55 9.72
N LEU A 55 4.65 -8.34 9.89
CA LEU A 55 5.42 -7.65 8.86
C LEU A 55 6.92 -7.77 9.19
N GLY A 56 7.64 -8.55 8.38
CA GLY A 56 9.09 -8.76 8.51
C GLY A 56 9.81 -8.58 7.17
N THR A 57 11.11 -8.24 7.22
CA THR A 57 11.95 -8.11 6.01
C THR A 57 12.41 -9.47 5.47
N SER A 58 12.44 -10.48 6.33
CA SER A 58 12.72 -11.88 6.03
C SER A 58 11.98 -12.77 7.03
N TRP A 59 11.77 -14.03 6.66
CA TRP A 59 11.21 -15.06 7.52
C TRP A 59 12.30 -15.84 8.27
#